data_AF-A0A6N7PMR8-F1
#
_entry.id   AF-A0A6N7PMR8-F1
#
_cell.length_a   1.000
_cell.length_b   1.000
_cell.length_c   1.000
_cell.angle_alpha   90.00
_cell.angle_beta   90.00
_cell.angle_gamma   90.00
#
_symmetry.space_group_name_H-M   'P 1'
#
loop_
_entity.id
_entity.type
_entity.pdbx_description
1 polymer ?
#
loop_
_entity_poly.entity_id
_entity_poly.type
_entity_poly.pdbx_seq_one_letter_code
_entity_poly.pdbx_strand_id
1 'polypeptide(L)'
;MLAAFTGCAVAPQPTSGVAVDALESTCAGGGSTHNDMPHNDMPHNDMPHNGLTTEALQENAALLAFLSQNPLSTDAFVQAGLEVRQVLATESARTLLSYVVSCALDPCTAVKVKDALGQTHSFRGELGYCGPEAPTMLRGWSGAAPTEACQEMVSSCILARTNALGKRVVLSLRDSVYARPLVERVPVETMYRESRGTDIASFSPCPPDAASVPPAERNCGYSPRYMGRCLAGESVQLTAPPGLVVRVCEGIHGCDHPEGPNPTAGDPRWYSRHLPVTGQSSTGKWKFSCPGTHPEDGTVRAPIGPWRTYGVMLAPLDPAAPVPPEADVQAANKGYPAPETQVFTHREGAFYGNLFQSACTKLPCPAASAMLSGKQYACYSDIWSDGLAVLADRLCASSNADCFQNEPGPCLPAPEGQCDRESNETQRRYTSCGWTDLPNFLTKHTVTVYLNHPCDLNDLKNCALAHLP
;
A
#
# COMPACT_ATOMS: atom_id res chain seq x y z
N MET A 1 -23.67 5.48 -46.88
CA MET A 1 -23.86 5.06 -45.48
C MET A 1 -22.50 5.08 -44.81
N LEU A 2 -22.12 6.23 -44.21
CA LEU A 2 -20.96 6.33 -43.33
C LEU A 2 -21.47 6.16 -41.89
N ALA A 3 -21.00 5.13 -41.20
CA ALA A 3 -21.27 4.93 -39.79
C ALA A 3 -20.24 5.73 -38.97
N ALA A 4 -20.73 6.70 -38.20
CA ALA A 4 -19.95 7.46 -37.24
C ALA A 4 -19.69 6.58 -36.00
N PHE A 5 -18.41 6.38 -35.67
CA PHE A 5 -18.00 5.81 -34.39
C PHE A 5 -18.14 6.87 -33.30
N THR A 6 -19.13 6.70 -32.43
CA THR A 6 -19.27 7.42 -31.16
C THR A 6 -18.15 7.01 -30.21
N GLY A 7 -17.37 7.99 -29.78
CA GLY A 7 -16.24 7.83 -28.87
C GLY A 7 -16.65 7.39 -27.47
N CYS A 8 -15.79 6.58 -26.84
CA CYS A 8 -15.88 6.24 -25.42
C CYS A 8 -15.59 7.50 -24.59
N ALA A 9 -16.55 7.91 -23.75
CA ALA A 9 -16.35 8.95 -22.77
C ALA A 9 -15.41 8.43 -21.67
N VAL A 10 -14.27 9.10 -21.49
CA VAL A 10 -13.39 8.91 -20.33
C VAL A 10 -14.16 9.38 -19.09
N ALA A 11 -14.38 8.49 -18.13
CA ALA A 11 -14.98 8.85 -16.85
C ALA A 11 -14.09 9.89 -16.15
N PRO A 12 -14.64 10.99 -15.61
CA PRO A 12 -13.86 11.95 -14.85
C PRO A 12 -13.25 11.25 -13.63
N GLN A 13 -11.93 11.31 -13.50
CA GLN A 13 -11.26 10.87 -12.28
C GLN A 13 -11.67 11.78 -11.11
N PRO A 14 -11.88 11.23 -9.90
CA PRO A 14 -12.06 12.05 -8.71
C PRO A 14 -10.80 12.87 -8.49
N THR A 15 -10.95 14.20 -8.45
CA THR A 15 -9.89 15.09 -7.99
C THR A 15 -9.66 14.82 -6.51
N SER A 16 -8.71 13.95 -6.20
CA SER A 16 -8.20 13.70 -4.86
C SER A 16 -7.44 14.93 -4.37
N GLY A 17 -8.19 15.96 -3.95
CA GLY A 17 -7.68 17.03 -3.10
C GLY A 17 -7.44 16.47 -1.70
N VAL A 18 -6.38 15.69 -1.53
CA VAL A 18 -5.93 15.22 -0.22
C VAL A 18 -5.61 16.46 0.61
N ALA A 19 -6.12 16.51 1.84
CA ALA A 19 -5.91 17.59 2.79
C ALA A 19 -4.43 17.72 3.18
N VAL A 20 -3.65 18.43 2.37
CA VAL A 20 -2.26 18.80 2.68
C VAL A 20 -2.16 19.67 3.95
N ASP A 21 -3.20 20.45 4.26
CA ASP A 21 -3.18 21.41 5.38
C ASP A 21 -3.22 20.75 6.78
N ALA A 22 -3.81 19.55 6.93
CA ALA A 22 -3.94 18.91 8.24
C ALA A 22 -2.62 18.30 8.75
N LEU A 23 -1.68 18.00 7.85
CA LEU A 23 -0.42 17.34 8.18
C LEU A 23 0.78 18.30 8.28
N GLU A 24 0.68 19.54 7.78
CA GLU A 24 1.74 20.53 8.01
C GLU A 24 1.91 20.84 9.52
N SER A 25 0.84 20.72 10.29
CA SER A 25 0.86 20.92 11.75
C SER A 25 1.68 19.88 12.52
N THR A 26 1.85 18.65 12.02
CA THR A 26 2.56 17.58 12.74
C THR A 26 4.08 17.68 12.60
N CYS A 27 4.58 18.31 11.52
CA CYS A 27 6.02 18.46 11.28
C CYS A 27 6.66 19.65 12.02
N ALA A 28 5.84 20.56 12.57
CA ALA A 28 6.33 21.73 13.31
C ALA A 28 6.74 21.42 14.77
N GLY A 29 6.36 20.25 15.31
CA GLY A 29 6.71 19.82 16.67
C GLY A 29 7.92 18.90 16.68
N GLY A 30 9.11 19.44 16.98
CA GLY A 30 10.33 18.64 17.15
C GLY A 30 10.15 17.58 18.24
N GLY A 31 9.97 16.32 17.85
CA GLY A 31 9.82 15.19 18.77
C GLY A 31 8.70 14.20 18.46
N SER A 32 8.00 14.29 17.32
CA SER A 32 7.03 13.27 16.94
C SER A 32 7.74 11.94 16.67
N THR A 33 7.69 11.03 17.64
CA THR A 33 7.94 9.61 17.37
C THR A 33 6.89 9.14 16.36
N HIS A 34 7.26 8.29 15.39
CA HIS A 34 6.40 7.77 14.32
C HIS A 34 4.98 7.28 14.73
N ASN A 35 4.71 7.13 16.03
CA ASN A 35 3.43 6.72 16.61
C ASN A 35 2.35 7.82 16.71
N ASP A 36 2.66 9.10 16.48
CA ASP A 36 1.72 10.24 16.68
C ASP A 36 1.16 10.83 15.37
N MET A 37 1.27 10.14 14.24
CA MET A 37 0.62 10.59 13.00
C MET A 37 -0.90 10.44 13.08
N PRO A 38 -1.67 11.43 12.59
CA PRO A 38 -3.13 11.37 12.60
C PRO A 38 -3.62 10.08 11.94
N HIS A 39 -4.65 9.50 12.58
CA HIS A 39 -5.11 8.10 12.54
C HIS A 39 -5.48 7.44 11.20
N ASN A 40 -5.13 8.00 10.04
CA ASN A 40 -5.68 7.52 8.76
C ASN A 40 -4.69 6.88 7.78
N ASP A 41 -3.38 6.94 7.97
CA ASP A 41 -2.47 6.30 7.03
C ASP A 41 -1.43 5.47 7.78
N MET A 42 -1.36 4.18 7.47
CA MET A 42 -0.11 3.45 7.62
C MET A 42 0.92 4.15 6.73
N PRO A 43 1.86 4.92 7.31
CA PRO A 43 2.60 5.98 6.63
C PRO A 43 3.54 5.50 5.53
N HIS A 44 3.59 4.18 5.29
CA HIS A 44 4.68 3.51 4.60
C HIS A 44 4.20 2.51 3.54
N ASN A 45 2.89 2.36 3.36
CA ASN A 45 2.37 1.07 2.93
C ASN A 45 1.22 1.13 1.92
N ASP A 46 0.74 2.29 1.52
CA ASP A 46 -0.29 2.32 0.46
C ASP A 46 0.36 2.16 -0.92
N MET A 47 -0.29 1.36 -1.77
CA MET A 47 -0.17 1.43 -3.22
C MET A 47 -1.31 2.30 -3.75
N PRO A 48 -1.16 3.64 -3.72
CA PRO A 48 -2.14 4.50 -4.34
C PRO A 48 -2.20 4.15 -5.83
N HIS A 49 -3.39 4.26 -6.43
CA HIS A 49 -3.69 3.98 -7.84
C HIS A 49 -2.47 4.19 -8.74
N ASN A 50 -1.82 3.11 -9.17
CA ASN A 50 -0.58 3.26 -9.91
C ASN A 50 -0.86 3.72 -11.34
N GLY A 51 -0.23 4.85 -11.69
CA GLY A 51 0.01 5.29 -13.07
C GLY A 51 1.44 5.03 -13.56
N LEU A 52 2.24 4.25 -12.83
CA LEU A 52 3.60 3.88 -13.25
C LEU A 52 3.57 2.67 -14.17
N THR A 53 3.30 2.94 -15.45
CA THR A 53 3.47 1.95 -16.52
C THR A 53 4.91 1.94 -17.04
N THR A 54 5.25 0.94 -17.82
CA THR A 54 6.52 0.86 -18.57
C THR A 54 6.73 2.04 -19.49
N GLU A 55 5.66 2.46 -20.15
CA GLU A 55 5.64 3.64 -21.01
C GLU A 55 5.92 4.89 -20.17
N ALA A 56 5.33 4.99 -18.97
CA ALA A 56 5.63 6.08 -18.06
C ALA A 56 7.13 6.11 -17.70
N LEU A 57 7.79 4.99 -17.41
CA LEU A 57 9.23 5.01 -17.13
C LEU A 57 10.07 5.48 -18.33
N GLN A 58 9.68 5.12 -19.55
CA GLN A 58 10.40 5.51 -20.76
C GLN A 58 10.18 6.97 -21.15
N GLU A 59 8.93 7.43 -21.11
CA GLU A 59 8.57 8.83 -21.33
C GLU A 59 9.27 9.77 -20.34
N ASN A 60 9.63 9.23 -19.17
CA ASN A 60 10.30 9.96 -18.10
C ASN A 60 11.81 9.72 -18.02
N ALA A 61 12.45 9.21 -19.09
CA ALA A 61 13.89 8.95 -19.09
C ALA A 61 14.74 10.19 -18.76
N ALA A 62 14.36 11.37 -19.26
CA ALA A 62 15.05 12.63 -18.95
C ALA A 62 14.95 13.01 -17.47
N LEU A 63 13.78 12.78 -16.86
CA LEU A 63 13.56 13.00 -15.42
C LEU A 63 14.41 12.01 -14.59
N LEU A 64 14.43 10.74 -14.96
CA LEU A 64 15.25 9.72 -14.28
C LEU A 64 16.76 10.03 -14.38
N ALA A 65 17.23 10.42 -15.57
CA ALA A 65 18.61 10.85 -15.77
C ALA A 65 18.96 12.06 -14.88
N PHE A 66 18.07 13.06 -14.81
CA PHE A 66 18.23 14.21 -13.92
C PHE A 66 18.31 13.78 -12.45
N LEU A 67 17.36 12.97 -11.98
CA LEU A 67 17.28 12.51 -10.59
C LEU A 67 18.51 11.68 -10.17
N SER A 68 19.11 10.93 -11.08
CA SER A 68 20.31 10.12 -10.81
C SER A 68 21.58 10.94 -10.54
N GLN A 69 21.60 12.20 -10.96
CA GLN A 69 22.79 13.06 -10.94
C GLN A 69 22.62 14.31 -10.07
N ASN A 70 21.43 14.56 -9.53
CA ASN A 70 21.10 15.79 -8.83
C ASN A 70 20.48 15.51 -7.46
N PRO A 71 20.61 16.45 -6.51
CA PRO A 71 19.87 16.39 -5.26
C PRO A 71 18.36 16.40 -5.50
N LEU A 72 17.62 15.66 -4.66
CA LEU A 72 16.17 15.66 -4.65
C LEU A 72 15.65 16.84 -3.81
N SER A 73 15.79 18.05 -4.34
CA SER A 73 15.46 19.29 -3.65
C SER A 73 14.79 20.33 -4.57
N THR A 74 14.03 21.25 -3.96
CA THR A 74 13.39 22.37 -4.68
C THR A 74 14.41 23.18 -5.47
N ASP A 75 15.59 23.47 -4.89
CA ASP A 75 16.62 24.27 -5.54
C ASP A 75 17.21 23.58 -6.78
N ALA A 76 17.40 22.25 -6.72
CA ALA A 76 17.84 21.49 -7.88
C ALA A 76 16.84 21.59 -9.04
N PHE A 77 15.53 21.49 -8.75
CA PHE A 77 14.48 21.63 -9.76
C PHE A 77 14.32 23.06 -10.28
N VAL A 78 14.65 24.09 -9.49
CA VAL A 78 14.75 25.47 -10.00
C VAL A 78 15.84 25.58 -11.06
N GLN A 79 16.94 24.82 -10.94
CA GLN A 79 18.02 24.79 -11.93
C GLN A 79 17.81 23.76 -13.05
N ALA A 80 16.73 22.96 -12.99
CA ALA A 80 16.45 21.96 -14.01
C ALA A 80 16.21 22.61 -15.38
N GLY A 81 16.78 22.00 -16.43
CA GLY A 81 16.63 22.43 -17.81
C GLY A 81 15.20 22.34 -18.33
N LEU A 82 14.95 22.96 -19.49
CA LEU A 82 13.62 23.01 -20.11
C LEU A 82 13.04 21.61 -20.37
N GLU A 83 13.87 20.64 -20.74
CA GLU A 83 13.44 19.26 -21.01
C GLU A 83 12.79 18.60 -19.79
N VAL A 84 13.44 18.65 -18.62
CA VAL A 84 12.90 18.11 -17.36
C VAL A 84 11.58 18.81 -17.01
N ARG A 85 11.52 20.14 -17.18
CA ARG A 85 10.30 20.91 -16.90
C ARG A 85 9.15 20.57 -17.87
N GLN A 86 9.45 20.28 -19.14
CA GLN A 86 8.47 19.83 -20.12
C GLN A 86 7.90 18.47 -19.74
N VAL A 87 8.77 17.53 -19.34
CA VAL A 87 8.36 16.21 -18.85
C VAL A 87 7.47 16.35 -17.60
N LEU A 88 7.83 17.21 -16.64
CA LEU A 88 7.01 17.47 -15.44
C LEU A 88 5.60 18.07 -15.72
N ALA A 89 5.34 18.53 -16.94
CA ALA A 89 4.00 18.94 -17.35
C ALA A 89 3.05 17.74 -17.57
N THR A 90 3.58 16.52 -17.71
CA THR A 90 2.76 15.30 -17.84
C THR A 90 2.37 14.73 -16.47
N GLU A 91 1.25 14.01 -16.43
CA GLU A 91 0.80 13.32 -15.22
C GLU A 91 1.73 12.17 -14.84
N SER A 92 2.20 11.40 -15.82
CA SER A 92 3.12 10.26 -15.61
C SER A 92 4.41 10.69 -14.91
N ALA A 93 4.97 11.83 -15.28
CA ALA A 93 6.16 12.40 -14.64
C ALA A 93 5.94 12.79 -13.19
N ARG A 94 4.80 13.45 -12.91
CA ARG A 94 4.45 13.88 -11.55
C ARG A 94 4.18 12.69 -10.66
N THR A 95 3.50 11.66 -11.18
CA THR A 95 3.28 10.41 -10.47
C THR A 95 4.61 9.74 -10.14
N LEU A 96 5.50 9.54 -11.12
CA LEU A 96 6.84 9.00 -10.88
C LEU A 96 7.62 9.80 -9.83
N LEU A 97 7.62 11.14 -9.95
CA LEU A 97 8.32 11.99 -8.99
C LEU A 97 7.73 11.87 -7.57
N SER A 98 6.41 11.79 -7.44
CA SER A 98 5.73 11.55 -6.16
C SER A 98 6.22 10.24 -5.51
N TYR A 99 6.33 9.18 -6.30
CA TYR A 99 6.86 7.89 -5.85
C TYR A 99 8.34 7.95 -5.46
N VAL A 100 9.18 8.64 -6.24
CA VAL A 100 10.60 8.85 -5.89
C VAL A 100 10.72 9.63 -4.57
N VAL A 101 10.00 10.73 -4.43
CA VAL A 101 10.06 11.59 -3.24
C VAL A 101 9.55 10.87 -2.00
N SER A 102 8.40 10.20 -2.09
CA SER A 102 7.83 9.43 -0.97
C SER A 102 8.76 8.31 -0.50
N CYS A 103 9.39 7.57 -1.42
CA CYS A 103 10.38 6.55 -1.05
C CYS A 103 11.67 7.16 -0.46
N ALA A 104 12.22 8.19 -1.10
CA ALA A 104 13.56 8.69 -0.79
C ALA A 104 13.61 9.56 0.48
N LEU A 105 12.62 10.43 0.69
CA LEU A 105 12.66 11.48 1.71
C LEU A 105 11.79 11.17 2.92
N ASP A 106 12.10 11.80 4.05
CA ASP A 106 11.38 11.62 5.31
C ASP A 106 9.98 12.27 5.28
N PRO A 107 9.01 11.81 6.11
CA PRO A 107 7.63 12.32 6.20
C PRO A 107 7.45 13.84 6.31
N CYS A 108 8.47 14.60 6.66
CA CYS A 108 8.36 16.06 6.83
C CYS A 108 9.14 16.85 5.78
N THR A 109 9.77 16.17 4.82
CA THR A 109 10.48 16.82 3.73
C THR A 109 9.57 16.93 2.52
N ALA A 110 9.51 18.12 1.92
CA ALA A 110 8.76 18.35 0.69
C ALA A 110 9.63 18.97 -0.40
N VAL A 111 9.37 18.57 -1.64
CA VAL A 111 10.02 19.08 -2.85
C VAL A 111 8.99 19.83 -3.67
N LYS A 112 9.25 21.11 -3.96
CA LYS A 112 8.41 21.92 -4.84
C LYS A 112 9.07 22.01 -6.21
N VAL A 113 8.31 21.75 -7.26
CA VAL A 113 8.80 21.83 -8.65
C VAL A 113 7.88 22.72 -9.47
N LYS A 114 8.43 23.40 -10.47
CA LYS A 114 7.65 24.12 -11.48
C LYS A 114 7.75 23.39 -12.82
N ASP A 115 6.61 23.11 -13.43
CA ASP A 115 6.57 22.55 -14.79
C ASP A 115 6.81 23.63 -15.86
N ALA A 116 6.83 23.22 -17.13
CA ALA A 116 7.02 24.13 -18.27
C ALA A 116 5.88 25.15 -18.44
N LEU A 117 4.70 24.91 -17.84
CA LEU A 117 3.57 25.84 -17.83
C LEU A 117 3.64 26.84 -16.65
N GLY A 118 4.65 26.71 -15.79
CA GLY A 118 4.82 27.53 -14.60
C GLY A 118 3.95 27.12 -13.41
N GLN A 119 3.21 26.00 -13.51
CA GLN A 119 2.43 25.48 -12.39
C GLN A 119 3.37 24.86 -11.36
N THR A 120 3.11 25.13 -10.08
CA THR A 120 3.92 24.60 -8.97
C THR A 120 3.26 23.36 -8.40
N HIS A 121 4.01 22.27 -8.34
CA HIS A 121 3.61 21.00 -7.74
C HIS A 121 4.45 20.75 -6.49
N SER A 122 3.87 20.13 -5.46
CA SER A 122 4.54 19.81 -4.20
C SER A 122 4.44 18.32 -3.93
N PHE A 123 5.57 17.68 -3.67
CA PHE A 123 5.68 16.25 -3.38
C PHE A 123 6.29 16.06 -2.00
N ARG A 124 5.77 15.11 -1.23
CA ARG A 124 6.16 14.90 0.17
C ARG A 124 6.84 13.55 0.35
N GLY A 125 7.86 13.51 1.19
CA GLY A 125 8.50 12.27 1.63
C GLY A 125 7.58 11.43 2.51
N GLU A 126 7.86 10.14 2.62
CA GLU A 126 7.10 9.17 3.43
C GLU A 126 8.02 8.16 4.13
N LEU A 127 8.98 7.58 3.42
CA LEU A 127 9.73 6.40 3.88
C LEU A 127 11.18 6.68 4.29
N GLY A 128 11.76 7.80 3.85
CA GLY A 128 13.08 8.24 4.32
C GLY A 128 14.26 7.34 3.94
N TYR A 129 14.16 6.50 2.91
CA TYR A 129 15.22 5.54 2.59
C TYR A 129 16.59 6.18 2.31
N CYS A 130 16.58 7.42 1.82
CA CYS A 130 17.78 8.20 1.55
C CYS A 130 17.82 9.53 2.32
N GLY A 131 17.06 9.60 3.42
CA GLY A 131 17.04 10.74 4.32
C GLY A 131 18.33 10.90 5.13
N PRO A 132 18.49 12.01 5.87
CA PRO A 132 19.59 12.24 6.81
C PRO A 132 19.77 11.13 7.86
N GLU A 133 18.70 10.43 8.25
CA GLU A 133 18.78 9.36 9.25
C GLU A 133 19.18 7.99 8.67
N ALA A 134 19.12 7.85 7.35
CA ALA A 134 19.48 6.61 6.68
C ALA A 134 20.95 6.22 6.93
N PRO A 135 21.31 4.92 6.81
CA PRO A 135 22.69 4.45 6.84
C PRO A 135 23.58 5.22 5.86
N THR A 136 24.86 5.37 6.18
CA THR A 136 25.81 6.20 5.41
C THR A 136 25.84 5.88 3.91
N MET A 137 25.63 4.62 3.53
CA MET A 137 25.60 4.21 2.12
C MET A 137 24.36 4.67 1.34
N LEU A 138 23.27 5.00 2.03
CA LEU A 138 21.99 5.46 1.43
C LEU A 138 21.74 6.96 1.62
N ARG A 139 22.44 7.60 2.56
CA ARG A 139 22.14 8.94 3.07
C ARG A 139 22.34 10.05 2.05
N GLY A 140 21.45 11.04 2.08
CA GLY A 140 21.77 12.42 1.69
C GLY A 140 21.26 12.85 0.32
N TRP A 141 20.26 12.18 -0.26
CA TRP A 141 19.74 12.56 -1.58
C TRP A 141 19.13 13.97 -1.59
N SER A 142 18.59 14.47 -0.47
CA SER A 142 18.09 15.85 -0.40
C SER A 142 19.17 16.93 -0.57
N GLY A 143 20.44 16.60 -0.26
CA GLY A 143 21.56 17.55 -0.29
C GLY A 143 22.61 17.30 -1.38
N ALA A 144 22.68 16.09 -1.94
CA ALA A 144 23.65 15.68 -2.93
C ALA A 144 23.03 14.72 -3.95
N ALA A 145 23.74 14.48 -5.06
CA ALA A 145 23.38 13.40 -5.98
C ALA A 145 23.33 12.06 -5.21
N PRO A 146 22.37 11.17 -5.54
CA PRO A 146 22.19 9.92 -4.82
C PRO A 146 23.34 8.96 -5.08
N THR A 147 23.69 8.16 -4.08
CA THR A 147 24.55 6.99 -4.27
C THR A 147 23.81 5.92 -5.08
N GLU A 148 24.55 4.99 -5.70
CA GLU A 148 23.94 3.84 -6.40
C GLU A 148 23.09 2.99 -5.44
N ALA A 149 23.55 2.76 -4.21
CA ALA A 149 22.80 2.06 -3.18
C ALA A 149 21.45 2.75 -2.85
N CYS A 150 21.44 4.08 -2.77
CA CYS A 150 20.21 4.86 -2.57
C CYS A 150 19.26 4.73 -3.76
N GLN A 151 19.79 4.82 -4.99
CA GLN A 151 19.01 4.62 -6.22
C GLN A 151 18.38 3.22 -6.24
N GLU A 152 19.13 2.18 -5.88
CA GLU A 152 18.64 0.79 -5.85
C GLU A 152 17.54 0.61 -4.80
N MET A 153 17.72 1.20 -3.63
CA MET A 153 16.74 1.12 -2.55
C MET A 153 15.41 1.79 -2.92
N VAL A 154 15.48 3.00 -3.48
CA VAL A 154 14.31 3.72 -3.95
C VAL A 154 13.67 3.02 -5.14
N SER A 155 14.46 2.42 -6.03
CA SER A 155 13.93 1.60 -7.12
C SER A 155 13.12 0.42 -6.60
N SER A 156 13.66 -0.30 -5.61
CA SER A 156 13.01 -1.43 -4.95
C SER A 156 11.68 -1.02 -4.31
N CYS A 157 11.66 0.13 -3.64
CA CYS A 157 10.45 0.71 -3.07
C CYS A 157 9.38 1.00 -4.13
N ILE A 158 9.77 1.64 -5.25
CA ILE A 158 8.85 2.02 -6.32
C ILE A 158 8.24 0.79 -6.98
N LEU A 159 9.08 -0.20 -7.32
CA LEU A 159 8.61 -1.47 -7.88
C LEU A 159 7.69 -2.20 -6.89
N ALA A 160 8.07 -2.24 -5.61
CA ALA A 160 7.26 -2.82 -4.53
C ALA A 160 5.93 -2.10 -4.29
N ARG A 161 5.75 -0.87 -4.78
CA ARG A 161 4.48 -0.14 -4.73
C ARG A 161 3.72 -0.13 -6.05
N THR A 162 4.26 -0.70 -7.12
CA THR A 162 3.62 -0.66 -8.45
C THR A 162 2.49 -1.70 -8.57
N ASN A 163 1.35 -1.32 -9.17
CA ASN A 163 0.15 -2.14 -9.30
C ASN A 163 -0.72 -1.69 -10.50
N ALA A 164 -0.51 -2.31 -11.67
CA ALA A 164 -1.20 -1.99 -12.91
C ALA A 164 -2.72 -2.20 -12.86
N LEU A 165 -3.24 -2.96 -11.89
CA LEU A 165 -4.69 -3.12 -11.69
C LEU A 165 -5.37 -1.86 -11.13
N GLY A 166 -4.59 -0.88 -10.65
CA GLY A 166 -5.11 0.36 -10.09
C GLY A 166 -5.93 0.16 -8.80
N LYS A 167 -5.78 -0.98 -8.12
CA LYS A 167 -6.41 -1.24 -6.81
C LYS A 167 -5.61 -0.52 -5.72
N ARG A 168 -6.32 0.11 -4.77
CA ARG A 168 -5.70 0.64 -3.55
C ARG A 168 -5.51 -0.51 -2.58
N VAL A 169 -4.27 -0.80 -2.23
CA VAL A 169 -3.92 -1.95 -1.41
C VAL A 169 -2.85 -1.53 -0.44
N VAL A 170 -3.09 -1.85 0.82
CA VAL A 170 -2.13 -1.61 1.88
C VAL A 170 -1.19 -2.80 1.98
N LEU A 171 0.09 -2.49 2.09
CA LEU A 171 1.20 -3.41 2.13
C LEU A 171 1.86 -3.41 3.50
N SER A 172 2.85 -4.27 3.69
CA SER A 172 3.90 -4.08 4.68
C SER A 172 5.23 -4.21 3.94
N LEU A 173 5.90 -3.08 3.75
CA LEU A 173 7.21 -3.03 3.09
C LEU A 173 8.31 -3.34 4.10
N ARG A 174 9.06 -4.42 3.85
CA ARG A 174 10.16 -4.85 4.72
C ARG A 174 11.43 -4.92 3.92
N ASP A 175 12.33 -3.99 4.19
CA ASP A 175 13.58 -3.90 3.46
C ASP A 175 14.73 -4.67 4.12
N SER A 176 15.77 -4.98 3.36
CA SER A 176 16.94 -5.77 3.79
C SER A 176 17.97 -4.99 4.61
N VAL A 177 18.01 -3.66 4.49
CA VAL A 177 19.10 -2.83 4.99
C VAL A 177 18.81 -2.29 6.38
N TYR A 178 17.59 -1.82 6.58
CA TYR A 178 17.14 -1.21 7.80
C TYR A 178 15.93 -1.98 8.30
N ALA A 179 16.04 -2.54 9.49
CA ALA A 179 14.88 -3.10 10.17
C ALA A 179 14.01 -1.93 10.64
N ARG A 180 13.29 -1.26 9.72
CA ARG A 180 12.35 -0.21 10.09
C ARG A 180 11.42 -0.77 11.16
N PRO A 181 11.18 0.01 12.23
CA PRO A 181 10.17 -0.35 13.21
C PRO A 181 8.85 -0.57 12.47
N LEU A 182 8.35 -1.80 12.55
CA LEU A 182 7.01 -2.13 12.09
C LEU A 182 6.01 -1.54 13.08
N VAL A 183 4.85 -1.11 12.62
CA VAL A 183 3.89 -0.45 13.50
C VAL A 183 3.31 -1.43 14.52
N GLU A 184 3.24 -1.00 15.78
CA GLU A 184 2.68 -1.83 16.86
C GLU A 184 1.16 -1.99 16.77
N ARG A 185 0.50 -1.07 16.07
CA ARG A 185 -0.95 -1.03 15.89
C ARG A 185 -1.25 -0.62 14.47
N VAL A 186 -1.88 -1.50 13.70
CA VAL A 186 -2.32 -1.18 12.34
C VAL A 186 -3.67 -0.48 12.42
N PRO A 187 -3.87 0.71 11.83
CA PRO A 187 -5.16 1.37 11.75
C PRO A 187 -6.13 0.64 10.80
N VAL A 188 -7.43 0.90 10.95
CA VAL A 188 -8.46 0.44 10.01
C VAL A 188 -8.46 1.33 8.77
N GLU A 189 -8.51 0.73 7.58
CA GLU A 189 -8.59 1.47 6.32
C GLU A 189 -9.94 2.13 6.11
N THR A 190 -9.93 3.41 5.70
CA THR A 190 -11.15 4.22 5.57
C THR A 190 -11.73 4.28 4.16
N MET A 191 -11.10 3.59 3.21
CA MET A 191 -11.51 3.55 1.81
C MET A 191 -11.61 2.11 1.30
N TYR A 192 -12.51 1.87 0.36
CA TYR A 192 -12.69 0.58 -0.29
C TYR A 192 -11.53 0.27 -1.23
N ARG A 193 -11.02 -0.96 -1.16
CA ARG A 193 -10.03 -1.50 -2.10
C ARG A 193 -10.63 -1.65 -3.51
N GLU A 194 -11.81 -2.27 -3.60
CA GLU A 194 -12.45 -2.67 -4.85
C GLU A 194 -12.91 -1.47 -5.68
N SER A 195 -13.43 -0.44 -5.01
CA SER A 195 -13.95 0.76 -5.64
C SER A 195 -12.87 1.84 -5.85
N ARG A 196 -11.63 1.42 -6.09
CA ARG A 196 -10.48 2.30 -6.32
C ARG A 196 -10.38 3.44 -5.29
N GLY A 197 -10.36 3.09 -4.00
CA GLY A 197 -10.17 4.07 -2.94
C GLY A 197 -11.38 4.96 -2.67
N THR A 198 -12.59 4.57 -3.09
CA THR A 198 -13.81 5.30 -2.69
C THR A 198 -13.95 5.27 -1.16
N ASP A 199 -14.27 6.41 -0.54
CA ASP A 199 -14.46 6.52 0.90
C ASP A 199 -15.57 5.60 1.41
N ILE A 200 -15.35 5.02 2.58
CA ILE A 200 -16.36 4.24 3.30
C ILE A 200 -17.29 5.21 4.02
N ALA A 201 -18.60 5.12 3.75
CA ALA A 201 -19.57 6.12 4.19
C ALA A 201 -19.57 6.28 5.72
N SER A 202 -19.34 5.20 6.46
CA SER A 202 -19.25 5.17 7.92
C SER A 202 -18.29 6.19 8.53
N PHE A 203 -17.22 6.57 7.82
CA PHE A 203 -16.26 7.58 8.30
C PHE A 203 -16.64 9.02 7.95
N SER A 204 -17.70 9.22 7.16
CA SER A 204 -18.21 10.55 6.84
C SER A 204 -18.91 11.17 8.07
N PRO A 205 -18.90 12.50 8.23
CA PRO A 205 -19.68 13.17 9.27
C PRO A 205 -21.17 12.82 9.16
N CYS A 206 -21.85 12.69 10.31
CA CYS A 206 -23.27 12.40 10.30
C CYS A 206 -24.11 13.59 9.86
N PRO A 207 -25.13 13.37 8.99
CA PRO A 207 -26.11 14.40 8.71
C PRO A 207 -27.01 14.66 9.94
N PRO A 208 -27.67 15.83 10.04
CA PRO A 208 -28.46 16.20 11.23
C PRO A 208 -29.60 15.23 11.57
N ASP A 209 -30.16 14.54 10.58
CA ASP A 209 -31.24 13.57 10.73
C ASP A 209 -30.78 12.18 11.22
N ALA A 210 -29.46 11.93 11.27
CA ALA A 210 -28.88 10.68 11.76
C ALA A 210 -29.19 10.39 13.24
N ALA A 211 -29.64 11.40 14.01
CA ALA A 211 -30.10 11.21 15.38
C ALA A 211 -31.34 10.30 15.50
N SER A 212 -32.10 10.14 14.41
CA SER A 212 -33.26 9.25 14.34
C SER A 212 -32.91 7.78 14.03
N VAL A 213 -31.69 7.52 13.56
CA VAL A 213 -31.21 6.19 13.19
C VAL A 213 -30.52 5.54 14.40
N PRO A 214 -30.82 4.26 14.71
CA PRO A 214 -30.16 3.56 15.81
C PRO A 214 -28.63 3.65 15.68
N PRO A 215 -27.88 3.98 16.76
CA PRO A 215 -26.45 4.26 16.63
C PRO A 215 -25.62 3.15 15.97
N ALA A 216 -25.96 1.88 16.22
CA ALA A 216 -25.29 0.72 15.60
C ALA A 216 -25.54 0.61 14.09
N GLU A 217 -26.63 1.21 13.58
CA GLU A 217 -27.08 1.09 12.20
C GLU A 217 -26.64 2.25 11.29
N ARG A 218 -26.05 3.31 11.86
CA ARG A 218 -25.63 4.51 11.11
C ARG A 218 -24.44 4.24 10.21
N ASN A 219 -24.37 4.86 9.03
CA ASN A 219 -23.18 4.84 8.16
C ASN A 219 -22.53 6.21 8.14
N CYS A 220 -22.23 6.73 9.32
CA CYS A 220 -21.58 8.01 9.51
C CYS A 220 -21.06 8.14 10.94
N GLY A 221 -20.13 9.06 11.16
CA GLY A 221 -19.64 9.46 12.48
C GLY A 221 -18.76 8.41 13.16
N TYR A 222 -18.35 7.37 12.43
CA TYR A 222 -17.36 6.41 12.94
C TYR A 222 -15.96 6.99 12.79
N SER A 223 -15.13 6.70 13.78
CA SER A 223 -13.71 6.95 13.77
C SER A 223 -12.98 5.59 13.71
N PRO A 224 -12.01 5.41 12.81
CA PRO A 224 -11.27 4.16 12.73
C PRO A 224 -10.47 3.97 14.02
N ARG A 225 -10.31 2.72 14.42
CA ARG A 225 -9.36 2.33 15.47
C ARG A 225 -8.29 1.45 14.84
N TYR A 226 -8.10 0.27 15.39
CA TYR A 226 -7.02 -0.60 14.99
C TYR A 226 -7.53 -1.94 14.50
N MET A 227 -6.60 -2.69 13.94
CA MET A 227 -6.78 -4.07 13.58
C MET A 227 -6.67 -4.97 14.79
N GLY A 228 -7.46 -6.03 14.81
CA GLY A 228 -7.26 -7.18 15.67
C GLY A 228 -7.06 -8.46 14.88
N ARG A 229 -6.63 -9.51 15.57
CA ARG A 229 -6.41 -10.85 15.02
C ARG A 229 -6.96 -11.91 15.95
N CYS A 230 -7.62 -12.92 15.40
CA CYS A 230 -8.24 -14.01 16.14
C CYS A 230 -8.22 -15.32 15.33
N LEU A 231 -8.47 -16.45 15.99
CA LEU A 231 -8.67 -17.72 15.30
C LEU A 231 -10.07 -17.77 14.68
N ALA A 232 -10.19 -18.33 13.48
CA ALA A 232 -11.46 -18.48 12.79
C ALA A 232 -12.52 -19.15 13.69
N GLY A 233 -13.67 -18.51 13.86
CA GLY A 233 -14.76 -18.98 14.75
C GLY A 233 -14.57 -18.71 16.25
N GLU A 234 -13.43 -18.15 16.67
CA GLU A 234 -13.19 -17.78 18.06
C GLU A 234 -14.16 -16.66 18.51
N SER A 235 -14.76 -16.78 19.70
CA SER A 235 -15.55 -15.69 20.28
C SER A 235 -14.61 -14.61 20.82
N VAL A 236 -14.70 -13.41 20.26
CA VAL A 236 -13.95 -12.23 20.72
C VAL A 236 -14.85 -11.34 21.56
N GLN A 237 -14.34 -10.86 22.69
CA GLN A 237 -15.02 -9.90 23.55
C GLN A 237 -14.26 -8.58 23.60
N LEU A 238 -14.94 -7.48 23.28
CA LEU A 238 -14.44 -6.12 23.34
C LEU A 238 -15.13 -5.35 24.46
N THR A 239 -14.37 -4.46 25.12
CA THR A 239 -14.87 -3.50 26.10
C THR A 239 -14.52 -2.10 25.64
N ALA A 240 -15.48 -1.19 25.55
CA ALA A 240 -15.27 0.19 25.11
C ALA A 240 -15.74 1.19 26.19
N PRO A 241 -15.24 2.43 26.15
CA PRO A 241 -15.71 3.51 27.02
C PRO A 241 -17.24 3.69 26.95
N PRO A 242 -17.88 4.11 28.05
CA PRO A 242 -19.32 4.38 28.06
C PRO A 242 -19.66 5.53 27.10
N GLY A 243 -20.86 5.49 26.53
CA GLY A 243 -21.31 6.51 25.58
C GLY A 243 -20.86 6.27 24.14
N LEU A 244 -20.14 5.18 23.87
CA LEU A 244 -19.70 4.78 22.54
C LEU A 244 -20.42 3.53 22.04
N VAL A 245 -20.36 3.36 20.73
CA VAL A 245 -20.84 2.23 19.95
C VAL A 245 -19.66 1.63 19.23
N VAL A 246 -19.57 0.31 19.26
CA VAL A 246 -18.53 -0.46 18.57
C VAL A 246 -19.12 -1.06 17.30
N ARG A 247 -18.43 -0.86 16.18
CA ARG A 247 -18.62 -1.64 14.96
C ARG A 247 -17.37 -2.46 14.68
N VAL A 248 -17.58 -3.70 14.25
CA VAL A 248 -16.49 -4.62 13.89
C VAL A 248 -16.66 -5.03 12.43
N CYS A 249 -15.58 -4.95 11.67
CA CYS A 249 -15.52 -5.28 10.26
C CYS A 249 -14.57 -6.45 10.04
N GLU A 250 -14.86 -7.32 9.08
CA GLU A 250 -13.91 -8.34 8.61
C GLU A 250 -12.84 -7.71 7.72
N GLY A 251 -11.61 -8.24 7.76
CA GLY A 251 -10.51 -7.73 6.92
C GLY A 251 -9.87 -6.49 7.54
N ILE A 252 -9.14 -5.71 6.74
CA ILE A 252 -8.45 -4.47 7.17
C ILE A 252 -9.23 -3.19 6.91
N HIS A 253 -10.33 -3.25 6.16
CA HIS A 253 -11.15 -2.09 5.83
C HIS A 253 -12.28 -1.90 6.84
N GLY A 254 -12.72 -0.66 6.99
CA GLY A 254 -13.99 -0.33 7.65
C GLY A 254 -15.18 -0.90 6.88
N CYS A 255 -16.39 -0.69 7.38
CA CYS A 255 -17.60 -1.28 6.82
C CYS A 255 -18.86 -0.47 7.11
N ASP A 256 -19.81 -0.51 6.17
CA ASP A 256 -21.14 0.08 6.34
C ASP A 256 -22.15 -0.93 6.93
N HIS A 257 -23.31 -0.44 7.37
CA HIS A 257 -24.44 -1.19 7.92
C HIS A 257 -25.71 -1.00 7.08
N PRO A 258 -26.54 -2.04 6.90
CA PRO A 258 -26.16 -3.44 7.00
C PRO A 258 -25.41 -3.79 5.71
N GLU A 259 -24.10 -3.95 5.72
CA GLU A 259 -23.46 -4.61 4.59
C GLU A 259 -23.68 -6.12 4.73
N GLY A 260 -24.84 -6.56 4.24
CA GLY A 260 -25.19 -7.96 4.13
C GLY A 260 -24.23 -8.71 3.20
N PRO A 261 -24.17 -10.05 3.28
CA PRO A 261 -23.32 -10.90 2.44
C PRO A 261 -23.84 -11.00 0.98
N ASN A 262 -24.23 -9.89 0.35
CA ASN A 262 -24.46 -9.89 -1.09
C ASN A 262 -23.78 -8.66 -1.68
N PRO A 263 -22.51 -8.80 -2.09
CA PRO A 263 -22.16 -8.29 -3.40
C PRO A 263 -23.36 -8.34 -4.35
N THR A 264 -23.82 -7.21 -4.84
CA THR A 264 -24.38 -7.30 -6.18
C THR A 264 -23.24 -7.78 -7.08
N ALA A 265 -23.54 -8.61 -8.08
CA ALA A 265 -22.55 -9.29 -8.92
C ALA A 265 -21.53 -8.38 -9.66
N GLY A 266 -21.53 -7.06 -9.40
CA GLY A 266 -20.60 -6.08 -9.95
C GLY A 266 -19.75 -5.28 -8.95
N ASP A 267 -19.95 -5.39 -7.63
CA ASP A 267 -19.09 -4.70 -6.63
C ASP A 267 -19.00 -5.48 -5.31
N PRO A 268 -18.32 -6.65 -5.33
CA PRO A 268 -18.22 -7.45 -4.13
C PRO A 268 -17.20 -6.85 -3.17
N ARG A 269 -17.65 -6.20 -2.10
CA ARG A 269 -16.77 -5.62 -1.07
C ARG A 269 -16.29 -6.69 -0.07
N TRP A 270 -15.39 -7.56 -0.54
CA TRP A 270 -14.99 -8.77 0.20
C TRP A 270 -14.30 -8.50 1.54
N TYR A 271 -13.64 -7.36 1.69
CA TYR A 271 -12.78 -7.03 2.84
C TYR A 271 -13.35 -5.96 3.76
N SER A 272 -14.63 -5.63 3.60
CA SER A 272 -15.33 -4.61 4.38
C SER A 272 -16.64 -5.14 4.94
N ARG A 273 -16.75 -6.43 5.24
CA ARG A 273 -18.02 -7.00 5.70
C ARG A 273 -18.28 -6.64 7.17
N HIS A 274 -19.48 -6.16 7.47
CA HIS A 274 -19.93 -5.94 8.84
C HIS A 274 -20.10 -7.28 9.59
N LEU A 275 -19.43 -7.42 10.73
CA LEU A 275 -19.55 -8.60 11.58
C LEU A 275 -20.68 -8.40 12.59
N PRO A 276 -21.63 -9.36 12.71
CA PRO A 276 -22.68 -9.26 13.73
C PRO A 276 -22.09 -9.24 15.13
N VAL A 277 -22.36 -8.15 15.85
CA VAL A 277 -21.93 -7.97 17.24
C VAL A 277 -23.15 -8.10 18.15
N THR A 278 -23.02 -8.93 19.19
CA THR A 278 -23.99 -9.04 20.28
C THR A 278 -23.46 -8.31 21.51
N GLY A 279 -24.33 -7.61 22.25
CA GLY A 279 -23.92 -6.83 23.40
C GLY A 279 -24.72 -5.55 23.53
N GLN A 280 -24.52 -4.83 24.64
CA GLN A 280 -25.32 -3.65 24.96
C GLN A 280 -24.40 -2.52 25.41
N SER A 281 -24.57 -1.33 24.81
CA SER A 281 -23.80 -0.12 25.11
C SER A 281 -23.80 0.23 26.61
N SER A 282 -24.88 -0.09 27.33
CA SER A 282 -24.98 0.12 28.79
C SER A 282 -23.93 -0.63 29.61
N THR A 283 -23.45 -1.78 29.13
CA THR A 283 -22.41 -2.57 29.81
C THR A 283 -21.00 -2.26 29.29
N GLY A 284 -20.91 -1.51 28.18
CA GLY A 284 -19.66 -1.31 27.46
C GLY A 284 -19.01 -2.61 26.99
N LYS A 285 -19.77 -3.70 26.82
CA LYS A 285 -19.25 -5.01 26.42
C LYS A 285 -19.92 -5.51 25.15
N TRP A 286 -19.09 -5.96 24.21
CA TRP A 286 -19.47 -6.46 22.90
C TRP A 286 -18.83 -7.81 22.65
N LYS A 287 -19.54 -8.69 21.97
CA LYS A 287 -19.09 -10.03 21.59
C LYS A 287 -19.41 -10.31 20.14
N PHE A 288 -18.45 -10.86 19.41
CA PHE A 288 -18.65 -11.32 18.05
C PHE A 288 -17.89 -12.62 17.83
N SER A 289 -18.27 -13.36 16.79
CA SER A 289 -17.49 -14.51 16.32
C SER A 289 -16.47 -14.02 15.31
N CYS A 290 -15.20 -14.35 15.53
CA CYS A 290 -14.15 -14.17 14.54
C CYS A 290 -14.60 -14.82 13.23
N PRO A 291 -14.43 -14.15 12.08
CA PRO A 291 -14.92 -14.67 10.80
C PRO A 291 -14.35 -16.07 10.56
N GLY A 292 -15.21 -17.01 10.19
CA GLY A 292 -14.79 -18.39 9.94
C GLY A 292 -14.25 -18.53 8.52
N THR A 293 -15.15 -18.93 7.63
CA THR A 293 -14.97 -19.00 6.18
C THR A 293 -15.65 -17.80 5.52
N HIS A 294 -15.07 -17.31 4.44
CA HIS A 294 -15.72 -16.30 3.60
C HIS A 294 -17.00 -16.92 3.00
N PRO A 295 -18.20 -16.31 3.11
CA PRO A 295 -19.48 -16.96 2.82
C PRO A 295 -19.68 -17.39 1.36
N GLU A 296 -19.03 -16.74 0.40
CA GLU A 296 -19.25 -17.02 -1.01
C GLU A 296 -18.34 -18.14 -1.56
N ASP A 297 -17.39 -18.64 -0.77
CA ASP A 297 -16.49 -19.74 -1.14
C ASP A 297 -17.12 -21.12 -0.94
N GLY A 298 -18.37 -21.32 -1.40
CA GLY A 298 -18.94 -22.67 -1.58
C GLY A 298 -18.00 -23.60 -2.38
N THR A 299 -17.02 -23.02 -3.09
CA THR A 299 -15.82 -23.67 -3.60
C THR A 299 -14.59 -23.33 -2.75
N VAL A 300 -14.17 -24.32 -1.97
CA VAL A 300 -12.97 -24.35 -1.12
C VAL A 300 -11.70 -23.82 -1.84
N ARG A 301 -10.81 -23.17 -1.06
CA ARG A 301 -9.32 -23.25 -1.08
C ARG A 301 -8.54 -22.02 -1.56
N ALA A 302 -8.60 -20.93 -0.81
CA ALA A 302 -7.34 -20.47 -0.24
C ALA A 302 -7.43 -20.81 1.25
N PRO A 303 -6.71 -21.83 1.74
CA PRO A 303 -6.60 -21.99 3.17
C PRO A 303 -5.71 -20.82 3.62
N ILE A 304 -6.32 -19.67 3.87
CA ILE A 304 -5.72 -18.65 4.72
C ILE A 304 -5.70 -19.33 6.07
N GLY A 305 -4.52 -19.51 6.67
CA GLY A 305 -4.32 -20.28 7.91
C GLY A 305 -5.33 -19.93 9.01
N PRO A 306 -5.28 -20.57 10.19
CA PRO A 306 -6.38 -20.47 11.16
C PRO A 306 -6.66 -19.05 11.69
N TRP A 307 -5.78 -18.10 11.39
CA TRP A 307 -5.89 -16.71 11.80
C TRP A 307 -6.68 -15.84 10.82
N ARG A 308 -7.37 -14.85 11.38
CA ARG A 308 -8.17 -13.85 10.66
C ARG A 308 -7.95 -12.48 11.26
N THR A 309 -8.14 -11.45 10.46
CA THR A 309 -8.09 -10.05 10.88
C THR A 309 -9.48 -9.43 10.93
N TYR A 310 -9.65 -8.47 11.83
CA TYR A 310 -10.88 -7.69 11.96
C TYR A 310 -10.56 -6.23 12.30
N GLY A 311 -11.30 -5.29 11.74
CA GLY A 311 -11.19 -3.87 12.05
C GLY A 311 -12.18 -3.45 13.12
N VAL A 312 -11.77 -2.55 14.02
CA VAL A 312 -12.65 -1.95 15.02
C VAL A 312 -12.87 -0.47 14.70
N MET A 313 -14.12 -0.02 14.81
CA MET A 313 -14.49 1.38 14.64
C MET A 313 -15.40 1.82 15.77
N LEU A 314 -15.28 3.09 16.18
CA LEU A 314 -16.06 3.66 17.27
C LEU A 314 -16.90 4.83 16.77
N ALA A 315 -18.14 4.93 17.25
CA ALA A 315 -18.97 6.11 17.08
C ALA A 315 -19.57 6.52 18.44
N PRO A 316 -19.90 7.80 18.65
CA PRO A 316 -20.59 8.24 19.86
C PRO A 316 -22.08 7.87 19.79
N LEU A 317 -22.77 7.73 20.93
CA LEU A 317 -24.23 7.51 20.90
C LEU A 317 -24.97 8.69 20.25
N ASP A 318 -24.59 9.92 20.60
CA ASP A 318 -25.04 11.15 19.95
C ASP A 318 -24.21 11.39 18.67
N PRO A 319 -24.81 11.40 17.47
CA PRO A 319 -24.07 11.59 16.23
C PRO A 319 -23.42 12.98 16.08
N ALA A 320 -23.81 13.96 16.90
CA ALA A 320 -23.19 15.29 16.92
C ALA A 320 -21.95 15.37 17.84
N ALA A 321 -21.75 14.38 18.73
CA ALA A 321 -20.59 14.36 19.61
C ALA A 321 -19.33 13.87 18.86
N PRO A 322 -18.13 14.36 19.19
CA PRO A 322 -16.90 13.77 18.69
C PRO A 322 -16.56 12.48 19.45
N VAL A 323 -15.89 11.54 18.77
CA VAL A 323 -15.24 10.42 19.46
C VAL A 323 -13.91 10.94 20.05
N PRO A 324 -13.64 10.75 21.36
CA PRO A 324 -12.35 11.17 21.92
C PRO A 324 -11.19 10.48 21.18
N PRO A 325 -10.11 11.20 20.81
CA PRO A 325 -8.97 10.63 20.09
C PRO A 325 -8.34 9.43 20.80
N GLU A 326 -8.30 9.46 22.13
CA GLU A 326 -7.75 8.43 23.00
C GLU A 326 -8.72 7.27 23.28
N ALA A 327 -10.00 7.40 22.90
CA ALA A 327 -10.98 6.36 23.15
C ALA A 327 -10.71 5.14 22.28
N ASP A 328 -10.49 3.98 22.88
CA ASP A 328 -10.25 2.71 22.18
C ASP A 328 -10.94 1.56 22.92
N VAL A 329 -11.03 0.39 22.27
CA VAL A 329 -11.53 -0.83 22.91
C VAL A 329 -10.40 -1.61 23.59
N GLN A 330 -10.77 -2.40 24.58
CA GLN A 330 -9.92 -3.44 25.16
C GLN A 330 -10.49 -4.80 24.78
N ALA A 331 -9.66 -5.69 24.22
CA ALA A 331 -10.05 -7.07 23.98
C ALA A 331 -9.70 -7.94 25.20
N ALA A 332 -10.59 -8.87 25.54
CA ALA A 332 -10.33 -9.84 26.61
C ALA A 332 -9.18 -10.80 26.23
N ASN A 333 -8.99 -11.07 24.94
CA ASN A 333 -7.93 -11.91 24.40
C ASN A 333 -6.80 -11.03 23.84
N LYS A 334 -5.57 -11.55 23.77
CA LYS A 334 -4.36 -10.82 23.31
C LYS A 334 -4.30 -10.54 21.79
N GLY A 335 -5.44 -10.33 21.14
CA GLY A 335 -5.54 -10.16 19.70
C GLY A 335 -5.68 -8.72 19.22
N TYR A 336 -5.79 -7.74 20.13
CA TYR A 336 -6.05 -6.34 19.78
C TYR A 336 -5.31 -5.37 20.71
N PRO A 337 -4.71 -4.29 20.16
CA PRO A 337 -4.45 -4.08 18.74
C PRO A 337 -3.41 -5.08 18.21
N ALA A 338 -3.52 -5.48 16.95
CA ALA A 338 -2.58 -6.36 16.29
C ALA A 338 -1.45 -5.55 15.64
N PRO A 339 -0.18 -5.95 15.83
CA PRO A 339 0.95 -5.33 15.16
C PRO A 339 1.00 -5.70 13.68
N GLU A 340 1.74 -4.91 12.90
CA GLU A 340 1.89 -5.09 11.45
C GLU A 340 2.35 -6.50 11.07
N THR A 341 3.23 -7.11 11.87
CA THR A 341 3.70 -8.49 11.64
C THR A 341 2.61 -9.56 11.75
N GLN A 342 1.52 -9.25 12.46
CA GLN A 342 0.37 -10.14 12.63
C GLN A 342 -0.75 -9.85 11.62
N VAL A 343 -0.83 -8.63 11.12
CA VAL A 343 -1.81 -8.24 10.09
C VAL A 343 -1.30 -8.61 8.69
N PHE A 344 -0.03 -8.34 8.38
CA PHE A 344 0.58 -8.58 7.07
C PHE A 344 1.48 -9.81 7.12
N THR A 345 0.87 -10.98 6.91
CA THR A 345 1.53 -12.28 7.11
C THR A 345 1.89 -12.99 5.81
N HIS A 346 1.27 -12.59 4.69
CA HIS A 346 1.47 -13.25 3.41
C HIS A 346 2.60 -12.57 2.66
N ARG A 347 3.73 -13.27 2.52
CA ARG A 347 4.83 -12.74 1.74
C ARG A 347 4.50 -12.87 0.26
N GLU A 348 4.51 -11.77 -0.46
CA GLU A 348 4.23 -11.79 -1.89
C GLU A 348 5.48 -12.09 -2.72
N GLY A 349 6.57 -11.40 -2.40
CA GLY A 349 7.78 -11.42 -3.22
C GLY A 349 8.78 -10.36 -2.76
N ALA A 350 9.85 -10.22 -3.53
CA ALA A 350 10.85 -9.18 -3.33
C ALA A 350 11.15 -8.45 -4.63
N PHE A 351 11.45 -7.16 -4.51
CA PHE A 351 11.76 -6.26 -5.61
C PHE A 351 13.15 -5.65 -5.38
N TYR A 352 13.94 -5.55 -6.45
CA TYR A 352 15.32 -5.06 -6.40
C TYR A 352 15.79 -4.53 -7.76
N GLY A 353 16.96 -3.89 -7.75
CA GLY A 353 17.60 -3.37 -8.95
C GLY A 353 17.62 -1.85 -9.02
N ASN A 354 17.88 -1.28 -10.20
CA ASN A 354 18.08 0.16 -10.38
C ASN A 354 17.31 0.72 -11.60
N LEU A 355 16.23 1.46 -11.35
CA LEU A 355 15.42 2.11 -12.39
C LEU A 355 16.05 3.38 -12.97
N PHE A 356 17.07 3.93 -12.33
CA PHE A 356 17.79 5.10 -12.83
C PHE A 356 18.85 4.72 -13.87
N GLN A 357 19.19 3.42 -13.94
CA GLN A 357 20.08 2.85 -14.95
C GLN A 357 19.34 2.10 -16.06
N SER A 358 18.00 2.08 -16.04
CA SER A 358 17.18 1.37 -17.04
C SER A 358 16.90 2.18 -18.30
N ALA A 359 17.53 3.35 -18.49
CA ALA A 359 17.55 3.98 -19.80
C ALA A 359 18.22 2.99 -20.76
N CYS A 360 17.42 2.41 -21.64
CA CYS A 360 17.90 1.51 -22.67
C CYS A 360 18.92 2.27 -23.54
N THR A 361 20.20 2.05 -23.25
CA THR A 361 21.31 2.80 -23.87
C THR A 361 21.61 2.33 -25.29
N LYS A 362 21.03 1.21 -25.73
CA LYS A 362 21.20 0.65 -27.08
C LYS A 362 19.85 0.51 -27.77
N LEU A 363 19.61 1.39 -28.75
CA LEU A 363 18.52 1.22 -29.71
C LEU A 363 18.82 0.05 -30.68
N PRO A 364 17.81 -0.71 -31.11
CA PRO A 364 16.41 -0.64 -30.70
C PRO A 364 16.20 -1.25 -29.31
N CYS A 365 15.41 -0.59 -28.48
CA CYS A 365 15.05 -1.15 -27.18
C CYS A 365 14.19 -2.40 -27.40
N PRO A 366 14.54 -3.55 -26.80
CA PRO A 366 13.64 -4.70 -26.80
C PRO A 366 12.29 -4.23 -26.24
N ALA A 367 11.21 -4.66 -26.90
CA ALA A 367 9.82 -4.20 -26.78
C ALA A 367 9.62 -3.10 -25.72
N ALA A 368 9.39 -1.87 -26.18
CA ALA A 368 9.21 -0.65 -25.38
C ALA A 368 8.11 -0.71 -24.29
N SER A 369 7.51 -1.86 -24.04
CA SER A 369 6.45 -2.10 -23.05
C SER A 369 6.82 -3.14 -21.99
N ALA A 370 8.06 -3.65 -21.94
CA ALA A 370 8.42 -4.68 -20.98
C ALA A 370 8.66 -4.09 -19.57
N MET A 371 7.88 -4.57 -18.61
CA MET A 371 8.01 -4.38 -17.18
C MET A 371 9.24 -5.12 -16.66
N LEU A 372 9.84 -4.63 -15.58
CA LEU A 372 11.11 -5.16 -15.05
C LEU A 372 12.17 -5.28 -16.16
N SER A 373 12.58 -4.13 -16.70
CA SER A 373 13.54 -4.03 -17.80
C SER A 373 14.91 -3.55 -17.34
N GLY A 374 15.93 -3.86 -18.15
CA GLY A 374 17.31 -3.48 -17.87
C GLY A 374 17.82 -4.06 -16.55
N LYS A 375 17.95 -3.22 -15.52
CA LYS A 375 18.44 -3.61 -14.19
C LYS A 375 17.34 -3.70 -13.14
N GLN A 376 16.09 -3.90 -13.53
CA GLN A 376 14.96 -4.06 -12.60
C GLN A 376 14.59 -5.54 -12.50
N TYR A 377 14.34 -6.02 -11.28
CA TYR A 377 14.07 -7.44 -11.04
C TYR A 377 13.03 -7.63 -9.95
N ALA A 378 12.38 -8.79 -9.97
CA ALA A 378 11.52 -9.26 -8.90
C ALA A 378 11.64 -10.79 -8.74
N CYS A 379 11.28 -11.27 -7.56
CA CYS A 379 11.00 -12.69 -7.33
C CYS A 379 9.66 -12.84 -6.61
N TYR A 380 9.00 -13.98 -6.80
CA TYR A 380 7.76 -14.32 -6.11
C TYR A 380 8.00 -15.32 -4.98
N SER A 381 7.20 -15.18 -3.94
CA SER A 381 7.25 -16.01 -2.74
C SER A 381 6.89 -17.47 -2.98
N ASP A 382 7.34 -18.34 -2.06
CA ASP A 382 7.04 -19.76 -2.02
C ASP A 382 5.56 -20.08 -1.68
N ILE A 383 4.79 -19.08 -1.25
CA ILE A 383 3.36 -19.25 -1.01
C ILE A 383 2.52 -19.32 -2.29
N TRP A 384 3.10 -19.11 -3.48
CA TRP A 384 2.33 -19.11 -4.72
C TRP A 384 2.59 -20.38 -5.53
N SER A 385 1.53 -21.05 -5.97
CA SER A 385 1.62 -22.18 -6.92
C SER A 385 2.02 -21.70 -8.32
N ASP A 386 1.64 -20.48 -8.66
CA ASP A 386 1.98 -19.79 -9.92
C ASP A 386 2.30 -18.32 -9.61
N GLY A 387 3.46 -18.09 -8.99
CA GLY A 387 3.84 -16.74 -8.57
C GLY A 387 4.18 -15.81 -9.74
N LEU A 388 4.53 -16.36 -10.91
CA LEU A 388 4.74 -15.58 -12.13
C LEU A 388 3.41 -14.99 -12.61
N ALA A 389 2.33 -15.77 -12.66
CA ALA A 389 1.01 -15.25 -13.00
C ALA A 389 0.53 -14.18 -12.01
N VAL A 390 0.82 -14.34 -10.71
CA VAL A 390 0.48 -13.34 -9.68
C VAL A 390 1.24 -12.03 -9.90
N LEU A 391 2.55 -12.07 -10.14
CA LEU A 391 3.33 -10.86 -10.41
C LEU A 391 2.98 -10.24 -11.77
N ALA A 392 2.69 -11.04 -12.79
CA ALA A 392 2.22 -10.54 -14.08
C ALA A 392 0.88 -9.80 -13.93
N ASP A 393 -0.09 -10.38 -13.21
CA ASP A 393 -1.40 -9.74 -13.00
C ASP A 393 -1.24 -8.40 -12.29
N ARG A 394 -0.41 -8.37 -11.24
CA ARG A 394 -0.11 -7.14 -10.51
C ARG A 394 0.61 -6.10 -11.37
N LEU A 395 1.75 -6.44 -11.97
CA LEU A 395 2.66 -5.46 -12.58
C LEU A 395 2.26 -5.11 -14.01
N CYS A 396 1.46 -5.95 -14.66
CA CYS A 396 1.10 -5.83 -16.06
C CYS A 396 -0.41 -5.85 -16.32
N ALA A 397 -1.25 -6.06 -15.30
CA ALA A 397 -2.69 -6.25 -15.45
C ALA A 397 -3.04 -7.36 -16.47
N SER A 398 -2.19 -8.39 -16.53
CA SER A 398 -2.33 -9.53 -17.44
C SER A 398 -1.71 -10.77 -16.82
N SER A 399 -2.19 -11.97 -17.17
CA SER A 399 -1.58 -13.21 -16.71
C SER A 399 -0.35 -13.65 -17.54
N ASN A 400 0.12 -12.84 -18.49
CA ASN A 400 1.14 -13.24 -19.45
C ASN A 400 2.54 -12.76 -19.04
N ALA A 401 3.52 -13.68 -19.05
CA ALA A 401 4.92 -13.40 -18.78
C ALA A 401 5.60 -12.52 -19.85
N ASP A 402 5.00 -12.42 -21.05
CA ASP A 402 5.52 -11.59 -22.15
C ASP A 402 5.64 -10.10 -21.80
N CYS A 403 5.06 -9.67 -20.67
CA CYS A 403 5.24 -8.31 -20.17
C CYS A 403 6.58 -8.11 -19.45
N PHE A 404 7.41 -9.14 -19.21
CA PHE A 404 8.69 -8.99 -18.52
C PHE A 404 9.89 -9.15 -19.47
N GLN A 405 10.88 -8.26 -19.34
CA GLN A 405 12.19 -8.52 -19.94
C GLN A 405 13.03 -9.41 -19.03
N ASN A 406 13.05 -9.08 -17.73
CA ASN A 406 13.64 -9.89 -16.69
C ASN A 406 12.53 -10.67 -15.99
N GLU A 407 12.24 -11.87 -16.48
CA GLU A 407 11.15 -12.72 -15.97
C GLU A 407 11.34 -13.04 -14.47
N PRO A 408 10.34 -12.75 -13.61
CA PRO A 408 10.40 -13.09 -12.19
C PRO A 408 10.49 -14.59 -11.93
N GLY A 409 11.41 -14.99 -11.05
CA GLY A 409 11.56 -16.38 -10.58
C GLY A 409 11.06 -16.59 -9.15
N PRO A 410 11.01 -17.84 -8.66
CA PRO A 410 10.71 -18.13 -7.26
C PRO A 410 11.85 -17.62 -6.36
N CYS A 411 11.50 -17.01 -5.24
CA CYS A 411 12.51 -16.60 -4.26
C CYS A 411 13.12 -17.83 -3.55
N LEU A 412 12.38 -18.94 -3.38
CA LEU A 412 12.82 -20.18 -2.71
C LEU A 412 12.12 -21.44 -3.26
N PRO A 413 12.76 -22.63 -3.27
CA PRO A 413 14.21 -22.82 -3.31
C PRO A 413 14.71 -22.34 -4.67
N ALA A 414 15.63 -21.39 -4.66
CA ALA A 414 16.23 -20.98 -5.89
C ALA A 414 17.09 -22.12 -6.46
N PRO A 415 16.98 -22.49 -7.75
CA PRO A 415 18.11 -23.12 -8.41
C PRO A 415 19.31 -22.18 -8.24
N GLU A 416 20.35 -22.65 -7.52
CA GLU A 416 21.61 -21.96 -7.20
C GLU A 416 21.58 -20.42 -7.33
N GLY A 417 21.04 -19.69 -6.33
CA GLY A 417 21.33 -18.26 -6.17
C GLY A 417 20.20 -17.25 -6.40
N GLN A 418 19.02 -17.45 -5.81
CA GLN A 418 17.98 -16.42 -5.70
C GLN A 418 17.51 -16.29 -4.24
N CYS A 419 17.40 -15.03 -3.80
CA CYS A 419 17.01 -14.52 -2.49
C CYS A 419 17.28 -15.37 -1.24
N ASP A 420 18.34 -15.03 -0.50
CA ASP A 420 18.50 -15.56 0.86
C ASP A 420 17.37 -15.09 1.77
N ARG A 421 16.83 -16.03 2.57
CA ARG A 421 15.92 -15.72 3.66
C ARG A 421 16.74 -15.33 4.88
N GLU A 422 16.43 -14.20 5.49
CA GLU A 422 17.03 -13.87 6.77
C GLU A 422 16.66 -14.95 7.80
N SER A 423 17.65 -15.42 8.56
CA SER A 423 17.46 -16.44 9.60
C SER A 423 16.55 -15.95 10.74
N ASN A 424 16.38 -14.63 10.86
CA ASN A 424 15.48 -14.03 11.82
C ASN A 424 14.01 -14.29 11.43
N GLU A 425 13.40 -15.27 12.09
CA GLU A 425 12.01 -15.67 11.88
C GLU A 425 10.97 -14.58 12.14
N THR A 426 11.35 -13.51 12.84
CA THR A 426 10.40 -12.43 13.20
C THR A 426 10.08 -11.51 12.04
N GLN A 427 11.04 -11.26 11.14
CA GLN A 427 10.84 -10.38 9.98
C GLN A 427 10.68 -11.16 8.67
N ARG A 428 11.32 -12.33 8.57
CA ARG A 428 11.20 -13.26 7.43
C ARG A 428 11.46 -12.60 6.06
N ARG A 429 12.24 -11.52 5.99
CA ARG A 429 12.52 -10.78 4.74
C ARG A 429 13.52 -11.52 3.84
N TYR A 430 13.49 -11.17 2.55
CA TYR A 430 14.53 -11.56 1.59
C TYR A 430 15.66 -10.53 1.61
N THR A 431 16.92 -10.97 1.69
CA THR A 431 18.08 -10.08 1.93
C THR A 431 19.20 -10.15 0.90
N SER A 432 19.22 -11.17 0.04
CA SER A 432 20.29 -11.38 -0.93
C SER A 432 19.73 -11.97 -2.22
N CYS A 433 18.99 -11.14 -2.95
CA CYS A 433 18.36 -11.54 -4.21
C CYS A 433 19.35 -11.42 -5.35
N GLY A 434 19.92 -12.54 -5.78
CA GLY A 434 20.80 -12.63 -6.94
C GLY A 434 20.11 -13.20 -8.17
N TRP A 435 20.70 -12.93 -9.33
CA TRP A 435 20.56 -13.76 -10.53
C TRP A 435 21.96 -14.28 -10.83
N THR A 436 22.10 -15.55 -11.20
CA THR A 436 23.40 -16.25 -11.35
C THR A 436 24.40 -15.53 -12.25
N ASP A 437 23.91 -14.74 -13.20
CA ASP A 437 24.73 -14.01 -14.17
C ASP A 437 24.99 -12.54 -13.79
N LEU A 438 24.47 -12.08 -12.66
CA LEU A 438 24.69 -10.71 -12.20
C LEU A 438 25.86 -10.66 -11.20
N PRO A 439 26.73 -9.64 -11.31
CA PRO A 439 27.79 -9.46 -10.34
C PRO A 439 27.23 -9.36 -8.90
N ASN A 440 27.97 -9.94 -7.94
CA ASN A 440 27.67 -10.06 -6.49
C ASN A 440 27.29 -8.76 -5.73
N PHE A 441 27.19 -7.62 -6.40
CA PHE A 441 26.92 -6.31 -5.81
C PHE A 441 25.47 -5.82 -5.96
N LEU A 442 24.66 -6.37 -6.87
CA LEU A 442 23.30 -5.89 -7.16
C LEU A 442 22.20 -6.36 -6.17
N THR A 443 22.56 -7.00 -5.06
CA THR A 443 21.64 -7.88 -4.32
C THR A 443 21.28 -7.40 -2.91
N LYS A 444 21.82 -6.25 -2.45
CA LYS A 444 21.76 -5.85 -1.03
C LYS A 444 20.60 -4.94 -0.67
N HIS A 445 20.00 -4.27 -1.64
CA HIS A 445 18.93 -3.29 -1.45
C HIS A 445 17.64 -3.88 -1.98
N THR A 446 16.95 -4.64 -1.14
CA THR A 446 15.75 -5.39 -1.51
C THR A 446 14.59 -4.94 -0.66
N VAL A 447 13.40 -4.80 -1.25
CA VAL A 447 12.15 -4.59 -0.52
C VAL A 447 11.28 -5.84 -0.68
N THR A 448 10.98 -6.50 0.44
CA THR A 448 10.03 -7.60 0.51
C THR A 448 8.63 -7.04 0.77
N VAL A 449 7.64 -7.48 0.00
CA VAL A 449 6.25 -7.07 0.18
C VAL A 449 5.48 -8.14 0.94
N TYR A 450 4.71 -7.69 1.93
CA TYR A 450 3.76 -8.50 2.68
C TYR A 450 2.33 -7.97 2.49
N LEU A 451 1.40 -8.90 2.30
CA LEU A 451 -0.04 -8.65 2.13
C LEU A 451 -0.79 -9.05 3.39
N ASN A 452 -1.93 -8.42 3.63
CA ASN A 452 -2.86 -8.86 4.66
C ASN A 452 -3.55 -10.16 4.25
N HIS A 453 -3.83 -10.28 2.96
CA HIS A 453 -4.51 -11.41 2.37
C HIS A 453 -3.92 -11.72 0.97
N PRO A 454 -3.78 -12.99 0.55
CA PRO A 454 -3.17 -13.33 -0.74
C PRO A 454 -3.90 -12.73 -1.95
N CYS A 455 -5.21 -12.53 -1.83
CA CYS A 455 -6.01 -11.89 -2.87
C CYS A 455 -5.86 -10.37 -2.96
N ASP A 456 -5.16 -9.70 -2.04
CA ASP A 456 -5.11 -8.24 -2.00
C ASP A 456 -4.69 -7.63 -3.34
N LEU A 457 -3.85 -8.33 -4.09
CA LEU A 457 -3.31 -7.87 -5.37
C LEU A 457 -3.85 -8.54 -6.62
N ASN A 458 -4.77 -9.50 -6.51
CA ASN A 458 -5.27 -10.24 -7.66
C ASN A 458 -6.73 -9.90 -7.98
N ASP A 459 -7.15 -10.09 -9.21
CA ASP A 459 -8.56 -10.33 -9.50
C ASP A 459 -8.98 -11.69 -8.91
N LEU A 460 -10.17 -11.76 -8.31
CA LEU A 460 -10.55 -12.78 -7.30
C LEU A 460 -10.42 -14.25 -7.77
N LYS A 461 -10.27 -14.48 -9.08
CA LYS A 461 -10.19 -15.79 -9.71
C LYS A 461 -8.90 -16.55 -9.40
N ASN A 462 -7.79 -15.87 -9.08
CA ASN A 462 -6.48 -16.52 -9.01
C ASN A 462 -5.96 -16.71 -7.58
N CYS A 463 -6.66 -16.26 -6.55
CA CYS A 463 -6.14 -16.39 -5.18
C CYS A 463 -6.09 -17.82 -4.65
N ALA A 464 -6.89 -18.72 -5.26
CA ALA A 464 -6.84 -20.14 -4.96
C ALA A 464 -5.47 -20.77 -5.27
N LEU A 465 -4.61 -20.04 -6.00
CA LEU A 465 -3.23 -20.41 -6.30
C LEU A 465 -2.27 -20.14 -5.14
N ALA A 466 -2.71 -19.52 -4.04
CA ALA A 466 -1.90 -19.40 -2.83
C ALA A 466 -1.89 -20.71 -2.02
N HIS A 467 -0.70 -21.25 -1.78
CA HIS A 467 -0.45 -22.33 -0.83
C HIS A 467 -0.46 -21.82 0.62
N LEU A 468 -0.89 -22.70 1.54
CA LEU A 468 -0.65 -22.51 2.96
C LEU A 468 0.85 -22.58 3.24
N PRO A 469 1.44 -21.59 3.93
CA PRO A 469 2.77 -21.73 4.53
C PRO A 469 2.79 -22.70 5.71
#